data_AF-A0A9X0CR38-F1
#
_entry.id   AF-A0A9X0CR38-F1
#
_cell.length_a   1.000
_cell.length_b   1.000
_cell.length_c   1.000
_cell.angle_alpha   90.00
_cell.angle_beta   90.00
_cell.angle_gamma   90.00
#
_symmetry.space_group_name_H-M   'P 1'
#
loop_
_entity.id
_entity.type
_entity.pdbx_description
1 polymer ?
#
loop_
_entity_poly.entity_id
_entity_poly.type
_entity_poly.pdbx_seq_one_letter_code
_entity_poly.pdbx_strand_id
1 'polypeptide(L)'
;MTSTSSTSKAFVQLTSPEEGNWLSLGRALSTVLCEGRRPNQYHDMRTCQWATVLQAYHLNGRPNWKQSDSTKWMDPNVGPWEIVKLFLPDVGGHTVILSVEDMEITAILNLMFWCNHFTVQRPLIKDVRDTRNTKWAHLPKLELSEAEKKDAFETLEKLLQDPVLARDVDAQGALREILALKYTADVHIFKAEVLSHFKEAIQNEMKSLKKESKRNIKHRSWAEAQLRNLRKSQENVEKKQKATMSVARLVINHVLCVISYLVKSTRGTRRSSVATLLMFLFLCCHVSILRLDHKSDRDGELYVTDYFYFLGVLWLGH
;
A
#
# COMPACT_ATOMS: atom_id res chain seq x y z
N MET A 1 -0.23 -28.72 30.28
CA MET A 1 0.38 -27.69 29.42
C MET A 1 1.73 -28.23 28.99
N THR A 2 1.77 -28.89 27.85
CA THR A 2 2.85 -29.81 27.47
C THR A 2 3.35 -29.51 26.06
N SER A 3 4.67 -29.54 25.92
CA SER A 3 5.43 -30.00 24.75
C SER A 3 5.58 -29.07 23.54
N THR A 4 6.55 -28.15 23.63
CA THR A 4 7.37 -27.69 22.49
C THR A 4 8.61 -28.60 22.36
N SER A 5 8.53 -29.68 21.57
CA SER A 5 9.74 -30.45 21.15
C SER A 5 9.53 -31.34 19.91
N SER A 6 8.61 -31.00 19.00
CA SER A 6 8.30 -31.91 17.87
C SER A 6 9.14 -31.72 16.61
N THR A 7 10.08 -30.77 16.56
CA THR A 7 10.82 -30.46 15.32
C THR A 7 12.23 -31.06 15.24
N SER A 8 12.73 -31.74 16.29
CA SER A 8 14.07 -32.38 16.26
C SER A 8 14.05 -33.90 16.07
N LYS A 9 12.86 -34.53 15.95
CA LYS A 9 12.75 -35.98 15.77
C LYS A 9 12.79 -36.45 14.31
N ALA A 10 12.62 -35.55 13.35
CA ALA A 10 12.56 -35.89 11.92
C ALA A 10 13.93 -35.88 11.21
N PHE A 11 15.03 -35.49 11.89
CA PHE A 11 16.37 -35.58 11.31
C PHE A 11 17.10 -36.88 11.69
N VAL A 12 16.53 -37.64 12.62
CA VAL A 12 17.12 -38.84 13.25
C VAL A 12 16.83 -40.12 12.45
N GLN A 13 16.07 -40.04 11.35
CA GLN A 13 15.63 -41.20 10.58
C GLN A 13 16.07 -41.23 9.11
N LEU A 14 16.92 -40.29 8.70
CA LEU A 14 17.31 -40.06 7.31
C LEU A 14 18.14 -41.15 6.64
N THR A 15 18.47 -42.22 7.34
CA THR A 15 19.20 -43.33 6.72
C THR A 15 19.02 -44.59 7.56
N SER A 16 18.36 -45.61 7.03
CA SER A 16 18.49 -47.02 7.42
C SER A 16 17.41 -47.82 6.68
N PRO A 17 17.75 -48.99 6.12
CA PRO A 17 16.89 -50.11 6.48
C PRO A 17 17.43 -50.87 7.69
N GLU A 18 18.75 -50.84 7.93
CA GLU A 18 19.29 -51.26 9.22
C GLU A 18 20.25 -50.27 9.89
N GLU A 19 21.08 -49.47 9.18
CA GLU A 19 21.95 -48.47 9.82
C GLU A 19 22.23 -47.26 8.94
N GLY A 20 22.27 -46.08 9.54
CA GLY A 20 22.40 -44.84 8.79
C GLY A 20 23.69 -44.66 8.01
N ASN A 21 23.68 -43.88 6.92
CA ASN A 21 24.87 -43.66 6.05
C ASN A 21 26.07 -43.16 6.86
N TRP A 22 25.84 -42.51 8.00
CA TRP A 22 26.86 -42.04 8.92
C TRP A 22 27.52 -43.17 9.72
N LEU A 23 26.70 -44.09 10.26
CA LEU A 23 27.17 -45.25 11.01
C LEU A 23 27.78 -46.29 10.08
N SER A 24 27.23 -46.46 8.88
CA SER A 24 27.77 -47.34 7.85
C SER A 24 29.04 -46.78 7.20
N LEU A 25 29.18 -45.45 7.04
CA LEU A 25 30.47 -44.81 6.69
C LEU A 25 31.49 -45.06 7.81
N GLY A 26 31.14 -44.77 9.06
CA GLY A 26 32.00 -45.02 10.21
C GLY A 26 32.42 -46.49 10.31
N ARG A 27 31.48 -47.43 10.14
CA ARG A 27 31.76 -48.88 10.16
C ARG A 27 32.56 -49.33 8.95
N ALA A 28 32.23 -48.90 7.74
CA ALA A 28 33.01 -49.20 6.54
C ALA A 28 34.46 -48.71 6.69
N LEU A 29 34.66 -47.55 7.31
CA LEU A 29 35.99 -47.00 7.58
C LEU A 29 36.70 -47.69 8.76
N SER A 30 35.96 -48.08 9.81
CA SER A 30 36.48 -48.88 10.93
C SER A 30 36.86 -50.30 10.50
N THR A 31 36.18 -50.91 9.52
CA THR A 31 36.55 -52.24 8.99
C THR A 31 37.84 -52.25 8.17
N VAL A 32 38.33 -51.08 7.76
CA VAL A 32 39.62 -50.93 7.04
C VAL A 32 40.80 -50.85 8.02
N LEU A 33 40.55 -50.71 9.32
CA LEU A 33 41.62 -50.73 10.33
C LEU A 33 42.25 -52.13 10.40
N CYS A 34 43.49 -52.24 9.91
CA CYS A 34 44.29 -53.45 10.01
C CYS A 34 44.33 -53.99 11.44
N GLU A 35 44.05 -55.29 11.60
CA GLU A 35 44.30 -56.00 12.85
C GLU A 35 45.77 -55.79 13.27
N GLY A 36 45.99 -55.08 14.39
CA GLY A 36 47.28 -55.04 15.07
C GLY A 36 48.02 -53.70 15.16
N ARG A 37 47.54 -52.58 14.59
CA ARG A 37 48.09 -51.24 14.89
C ARG A 37 47.01 -50.26 15.34
N ARG A 38 47.22 -49.64 16.51
CA ARG A 38 46.36 -48.55 17.00
C ARG A 38 46.45 -47.37 16.04
N PRO A 39 45.33 -46.79 15.60
CA PRO A 39 45.36 -45.52 14.90
C PRO A 39 45.97 -44.45 15.83
N ASN A 40 46.82 -43.57 15.27
CA ASN A 40 47.54 -42.52 15.98
C ASN A 40 47.55 -41.21 15.18
N GLN A 41 47.28 -40.03 15.73
CA GLN A 41 47.24 -38.74 14.98
C GLN A 41 48.39 -38.42 13.97
N TYR A 42 49.51 -39.15 14.02
CA TYR A 42 50.62 -39.12 13.08
C TYR A 42 50.68 -40.41 12.25
N HIS A 43 50.06 -40.39 11.07
CA HIS A 43 50.08 -41.51 10.12
C HIS A 43 51.15 -41.31 9.05
N ASP A 44 51.88 -42.38 8.74
CA ASP A 44 52.66 -42.43 7.51
C ASP A 44 51.77 -43.00 6.40
N MET A 45 51.42 -42.14 5.45
CA MET A 45 50.57 -42.48 4.30
C MET A 45 51.16 -43.57 3.40
N ARG A 46 52.46 -43.91 3.55
CA ARG A 46 53.12 -45.01 2.83
C ARG A 46 52.88 -46.37 3.49
N THR A 47 52.55 -46.41 4.77
CA THR A 47 52.46 -47.65 5.57
C THR A 47 51.08 -47.87 6.19
N CYS A 48 50.27 -46.82 6.37
CA CYS A 48 48.91 -46.90 6.90
C CYS A 48 47.87 -46.99 5.76
N GLN A 49 47.56 -48.19 5.27
CA GLN A 49 46.58 -48.40 4.19
C GLN A 49 45.22 -47.75 4.48
N TRP A 50 44.76 -47.86 5.72
CA TRP A 50 43.50 -47.26 6.16
C TRP A 50 43.51 -45.72 6.08
N ALA A 51 44.66 -45.08 6.31
CA ALA A 51 44.79 -43.63 6.24
C ALA A 51 44.72 -43.16 4.79
N THR A 52 45.30 -43.95 3.87
CA THR A 52 45.17 -43.75 2.42
C THR A 52 43.71 -43.84 1.97
N VAL A 53 42.96 -44.82 2.49
CA VAL A 53 41.52 -44.96 2.19
C VAL A 53 40.73 -43.76 2.70
N LEU A 54 40.91 -43.36 3.97
CA LEU A 54 40.26 -42.17 4.53
C LEU A 54 40.61 -40.88 3.77
N GLN A 55 41.87 -40.74 3.36
CA GLN A 55 42.31 -39.61 2.54
C GLN A 55 41.62 -39.61 1.17
N ALA A 56 41.44 -40.78 0.55
CA ALA A 56 40.74 -40.90 -0.73
C ALA A 56 39.26 -40.51 -0.64
N TYR A 57 38.64 -40.65 0.54
CA TYR A 57 37.28 -40.17 0.77
C TYR A 57 37.19 -38.65 0.90
N HIS A 58 38.29 -37.97 1.22
CA HIS A 58 38.31 -36.52 1.38
C HIS A 58 38.64 -35.83 0.05
N LEU A 59 37.78 -34.92 -0.41
CA LEU A 59 37.89 -34.30 -1.74
C LEU A 59 39.25 -33.63 -2.00
N ASN A 60 39.81 -32.94 -1.00
CA ASN A 60 41.13 -32.30 -1.09
C ASN A 60 42.30 -33.20 -0.63
N GLY A 61 42.03 -34.47 -0.28
CA GLY A 61 43.02 -35.37 0.30
C GLY A 61 43.65 -34.86 1.60
N ARG A 62 42.92 -34.05 2.37
CA ARG A 62 43.42 -33.44 3.61
C ARG A 62 42.42 -33.58 4.77
N PRO A 63 42.20 -34.80 5.28
CA PRO A 63 41.43 -34.97 6.50
C PRO A 63 42.09 -34.27 7.69
N ASN A 64 41.30 -33.77 8.62
CA ASN A 64 41.78 -33.08 9.82
C ASN A 64 42.09 -34.10 10.94
N TRP A 65 43.26 -34.71 10.88
CA TRP A 65 43.68 -35.77 11.79
C TRP A 65 43.78 -35.35 13.25
N LYS A 66 44.07 -34.06 13.53
CA LYS A 66 44.38 -33.57 14.87
C LYS A 66 43.17 -33.50 15.81
N GLN A 67 41.96 -33.44 15.27
CA GLN A 67 40.73 -33.28 16.07
C GLN A 67 40.04 -34.60 16.41
N SER A 68 40.55 -35.71 15.88
CA SER A 68 39.97 -37.04 16.08
C SER A 68 40.74 -37.80 17.15
N ASP A 69 40.04 -38.33 18.14
CA ASP A 69 40.60 -39.20 19.17
C ASP A 69 40.73 -40.63 18.65
N SER A 70 41.89 -40.91 18.06
CA SER A 70 42.23 -42.22 17.53
C SER A 70 42.11 -43.38 18.52
N THR A 71 42.16 -43.13 19.84
CA THR A 71 42.01 -44.21 20.83
C THR A 71 40.60 -44.79 20.87
N LYS A 72 39.61 -44.05 20.36
CA LYS A 72 38.19 -44.41 20.37
C LYS A 72 37.68 -44.95 19.04
N TRP A 73 38.51 -45.03 18.00
CA TRP A 73 38.06 -45.44 16.65
C TRP A 73 37.52 -46.87 16.57
N MET A 74 38.00 -47.74 17.46
CA MET A 74 37.52 -49.12 17.57
C MET A 74 36.27 -49.24 18.45
N ASP A 75 35.86 -48.17 19.12
CA ASP A 75 34.62 -48.16 19.88
C ASP A 75 33.44 -48.19 18.89
N PRO A 76 32.50 -49.15 19.01
CA PRO A 76 31.40 -49.29 18.06
C PRO A 76 30.41 -48.12 18.11
N ASN A 77 30.34 -47.40 19.22
CA ASN A 77 29.40 -46.29 19.42
C ASN A 77 30.06 -44.94 19.15
N VAL A 78 31.34 -44.77 19.53
CA VAL A 78 32.07 -43.49 19.46
C VAL A 78 33.01 -43.41 18.26
N GLY A 79 33.57 -44.54 17.83
CA GLY A 79 34.53 -44.62 16.73
C GLY A 79 34.04 -44.03 15.41
N PRO A 80 32.82 -44.35 14.95
CA PRO A 80 32.21 -43.72 13.78
C PRO A 80 32.25 -42.19 13.82
N TRP A 81 31.96 -41.59 14.98
CA TRP A 81 31.95 -40.14 15.16
C TRP A 81 33.34 -39.53 15.16
N GLU A 82 34.31 -40.21 15.76
CA GLU A 82 35.71 -39.76 15.70
C GLU A 82 36.24 -39.78 14.25
N ILE A 83 35.83 -40.75 13.44
CA ILE A 83 36.17 -40.78 12.01
C ILE A 83 35.48 -39.65 11.25
N VAL A 84 34.20 -39.36 11.54
CA VAL A 84 33.46 -38.23 10.93
C VAL A 84 34.16 -36.90 11.16
N LYS A 85 34.73 -36.67 12.36
CA LYS A 85 35.48 -35.44 12.67
C LYS A 85 36.60 -35.17 11.67
N LEU A 86 37.20 -36.19 11.04
CA LEU A 86 38.26 -36.00 10.05
C LEU A 86 37.81 -35.17 8.83
N PHE A 87 36.51 -35.10 8.54
CA PHE A 87 35.95 -34.41 7.38
C PHE A 87 35.25 -33.10 7.75
N LEU A 88 35.22 -32.75 9.03
CA LEU A 88 34.65 -31.51 9.53
C LEU A 88 35.68 -30.37 9.47
N PRO A 89 35.25 -29.10 9.39
CA PRO A 89 36.12 -27.98 9.75
C PRO A 89 36.67 -28.15 11.17
N ASP A 90 37.66 -27.35 11.56
CA ASP A 90 38.23 -27.44 12.91
C ASP A 90 37.16 -27.15 13.96
N VAL A 91 36.70 -28.21 14.63
CA VAL A 91 35.71 -28.16 15.73
C VAL A 91 36.41 -28.15 17.09
N GLY A 92 37.74 -28.16 17.13
CA GLY A 92 38.53 -28.29 18.36
C GLY A 92 38.55 -29.73 18.89
N GLY A 93 39.71 -30.21 19.31
CA GLY A 93 39.92 -31.60 19.73
C GLY A 93 39.14 -32.08 20.96
N HIS A 94 38.45 -31.18 21.68
CA HIS A 94 37.64 -31.50 22.86
C HIS A 94 36.15 -31.64 22.57
N THR A 95 35.70 -31.37 21.34
CA THR A 95 34.29 -31.45 20.99
C THR A 95 33.85 -32.91 20.93
N VAL A 96 32.82 -33.24 21.71
CA VAL A 96 32.24 -34.58 21.78
C VAL A 96 31.04 -34.61 20.86
N ILE A 97 31.06 -35.50 19.86
CA ILE A 97 29.96 -35.75 18.92
C ILE A 97 29.58 -37.21 19.13
N LEU A 98 28.36 -37.47 19.57
CA LEU A 98 27.82 -38.82 19.82
C LEU A 98 26.60 -39.11 18.95
N SER A 99 25.99 -38.08 18.37
CA SER A 99 24.90 -38.23 17.41
C SER A 99 24.86 -37.10 16.38
N VAL A 100 23.97 -37.24 15.40
CA VAL A 100 23.72 -36.21 14.39
C VAL A 100 23.16 -34.95 15.05
N GLU A 101 22.43 -35.08 16.15
CA GLU A 101 21.83 -33.95 16.89
C GLU A 101 22.87 -33.06 17.57
N ASP A 102 24.07 -33.60 17.82
CA ASP A 102 25.22 -32.83 18.33
C ASP A 102 25.88 -31.98 17.24
N MET A 103 25.49 -32.16 15.97
CA MET A 103 26.08 -31.47 14.83
C MET A 103 25.25 -30.26 14.39
N GLU A 104 25.91 -29.11 14.25
CA GLU A 104 25.31 -27.99 13.55
C GLU A 104 25.10 -28.31 12.06
N ILE A 105 24.09 -27.68 11.44
CA ILE A 105 23.82 -27.81 10.00
C ILE A 105 25.05 -27.46 9.14
N THR A 106 25.88 -26.52 9.59
CA THR A 106 27.14 -26.17 8.92
C THR A 106 28.11 -27.34 8.89
N ALA A 107 28.20 -28.12 9.97
CA ALA A 107 29.06 -29.30 10.05
C ALA A 107 28.55 -30.41 9.12
N ILE A 108 27.23 -30.64 9.08
CA ILE A 108 26.59 -31.62 8.19
C ILE A 108 26.84 -31.25 6.72
N LEU A 109 26.62 -29.99 6.35
CA LEU A 109 26.84 -29.52 4.97
C LEU A 109 28.31 -29.61 4.56
N ASN A 110 29.24 -29.29 5.46
CA ASN A 110 30.67 -29.44 5.19
C ASN A 110 31.08 -30.90 5.00
N LEU A 111 30.55 -31.79 5.84
CA LEU A 111 30.78 -33.22 5.74
C LEU A 111 30.31 -33.78 4.39
N MET A 112 29.07 -33.48 4.00
CA MET A 112 28.51 -33.86 2.70
C MET A 112 29.31 -33.29 1.53
N PHE A 113 29.88 -32.11 1.69
CA PHE A 113 30.66 -31.45 0.64
C PHE A 113 32.07 -32.03 0.47
N TRP A 114 32.76 -32.29 1.59
CA TRP A 114 34.17 -32.71 1.59
C TRP A 114 34.35 -34.23 1.53
N CYS A 115 33.36 -35.02 1.91
CA CYS A 115 33.40 -36.48 1.87
C CYS A 115 32.73 -36.99 0.59
N ASN A 116 33.47 -37.66 -0.29
CA ASN A 116 32.94 -38.19 -1.55
C ASN A 116 32.12 -39.48 -1.39
N HIS A 117 31.95 -39.96 -0.16
CA HIS A 117 30.98 -41.02 0.15
C HIS A 117 29.54 -40.56 -0.12
N PHE A 118 29.28 -39.26 0.04
CA PHE A 118 27.97 -38.67 -0.32
C PHE A 118 27.87 -38.49 -1.82
N THR A 119 26.85 -39.08 -2.41
CA THR A 119 26.58 -39.03 -3.85
C THR A 119 25.63 -37.91 -4.25
N VAL A 120 25.17 -37.10 -3.30
CA VAL A 120 24.37 -35.89 -3.55
C VAL A 120 25.19 -34.93 -4.41
N GLN A 121 24.55 -34.28 -5.38
CA GLN A 121 25.25 -33.37 -6.28
C GLN A 121 25.95 -32.23 -5.53
N ARG A 122 27.28 -32.24 -5.57
CA ARG A 122 28.13 -31.25 -4.88
C ARG A 122 27.81 -29.79 -5.20
N PRO A 123 27.47 -29.40 -6.45
CA PRO A 123 27.05 -28.03 -6.73
C PRO A 123 25.86 -27.58 -5.88
N LEU A 124 24.87 -28.46 -5.66
CA LEU A 124 23.70 -28.14 -4.84
C LEU A 124 24.07 -27.93 -3.36
N ILE A 125 24.96 -28.77 -2.82
CA ILE A 125 25.48 -28.62 -1.46
C ILE A 125 26.28 -27.31 -1.35
N LYS A 126 27.09 -26.98 -2.37
CA LYS A 126 27.87 -25.74 -2.44
C LYS A 126 26.95 -24.52 -2.40
N ASP A 127 25.90 -24.51 -3.20
CA ASP A 127 24.99 -23.37 -3.28
C ASP A 127 24.26 -23.12 -1.95
N VAL A 128 23.85 -24.18 -1.24
CA VAL A 128 23.27 -24.07 0.11
C VAL A 128 24.30 -23.53 1.10
N ARG A 129 25.54 -24.05 1.07
CA ARG A 129 26.64 -23.56 1.92
C ARG A 129 26.94 -22.09 1.69
N ASP A 130 27.03 -21.68 0.43
CA ASP A 130 27.34 -20.31 0.03
C ASP A 130 26.21 -19.37 0.41
N THR A 131 24.95 -19.76 0.19
CA THR A 131 23.78 -19.01 0.65
C THR A 131 23.84 -18.77 2.16
N ARG A 132 24.10 -19.80 2.97
CA ARG A 132 24.23 -19.65 4.43
C ARG A 132 25.41 -18.76 4.80
N ASN A 133 26.59 -18.99 4.23
CA ASN A 133 27.82 -18.33 4.66
C ASN A 133 27.88 -16.87 4.23
N THR A 134 27.45 -16.56 3.01
CA THR A 134 27.53 -15.20 2.45
C THR A 134 26.34 -14.34 2.88
N LYS A 135 25.15 -14.94 3.04
CA LYS A 135 23.91 -14.18 3.28
C LYS A 135 23.40 -14.26 4.71
N TRP A 136 23.77 -15.25 5.52
CA TRP A 136 23.22 -15.41 6.89
C TRP A 136 24.25 -15.31 8.01
N ALA A 137 25.38 -16.00 7.90
CA ALA A 137 26.26 -16.26 9.03
C ALA A 137 27.09 -15.05 9.50
N HIS A 138 27.24 -14.03 8.66
CA HIS A 138 28.13 -12.89 8.90
C HIS A 138 27.44 -11.53 8.80
N LEU A 139 26.11 -11.49 8.73
CA LEU A 139 25.39 -10.22 8.72
C LEU A 139 25.18 -9.68 10.15
N PRO A 140 25.50 -8.40 10.42
CA PRO A 140 25.24 -7.78 11.72
C PRO A 140 23.75 -7.68 12.05
N LYS A 141 22.88 -7.79 11.04
CA LYS A 141 21.43 -7.92 11.17
C LYS A 141 20.98 -9.12 10.36
N LEU A 142 20.23 -10.02 10.99
CA LEU A 142 19.57 -11.18 10.37
C LEU A 142 18.34 -10.76 9.53
N GLU A 143 18.49 -9.71 8.71
CA GLU A 143 17.45 -9.20 7.84
C GLU A 143 17.83 -9.53 6.39
N LEU A 144 17.12 -10.50 5.80
CA LEU A 144 17.25 -10.83 4.38
C LEU A 144 16.28 -10.00 3.55
N SER A 145 16.74 -9.53 2.39
CA SER A 145 15.82 -9.03 1.37
C SER A 145 14.93 -10.16 0.82
N GLU A 146 13.79 -9.79 0.26
CA GLU A 146 12.86 -10.77 -0.33
C GLU A 146 13.50 -11.56 -1.48
N ALA A 147 14.38 -10.93 -2.26
CA ALA A 147 15.15 -11.59 -3.32
C ALA A 147 16.09 -12.66 -2.74
N GLU A 148 16.74 -12.37 -1.61
CA GLU A 148 17.64 -13.32 -0.95
C GLU A 148 16.88 -14.46 -0.28
N LYS A 149 15.70 -14.20 0.30
CA LYS A 149 14.82 -15.26 0.83
C LYS A 149 14.37 -16.20 -0.28
N LYS A 150 13.93 -15.65 -1.42
CA LYS A 150 13.51 -16.42 -2.58
C LYS A 150 14.64 -17.32 -3.10
N ASP A 151 15.82 -16.75 -3.29
CA ASP A 151 17.01 -17.48 -3.73
C ASP A 151 17.41 -18.59 -2.74
N ALA A 152 17.31 -18.34 -1.43
CA ALA A 152 17.55 -19.34 -0.41
C ALA A 152 16.55 -20.51 -0.47
N PHE A 153 15.26 -20.21 -0.61
CA PHE A 153 14.23 -21.24 -0.78
C PHE A 153 14.43 -22.06 -2.05
N GLU A 154 14.73 -21.43 -3.18
CA GLU A 154 15.02 -22.11 -4.45
C GLU A 154 16.26 -23.02 -4.35
N THR A 155 17.28 -22.57 -3.63
CA THR A 155 18.51 -23.35 -3.45
C THR A 155 18.27 -24.59 -2.59
N LEU A 156 17.51 -24.45 -1.49
CA LEU A 156 17.11 -25.59 -0.65
C LEU A 156 16.18 -26.56 -1.39
N GLU A 157 15.24 -26.04 -2.17
CA GLU A 157 14.32 -26.82 -3.00
C GLU A 157 15.11 -27.71 -3.98
N LYS A 158 16.09 -27.15 -4.70
CA LYS A 158 16.94 -27.91 -5.63
C LYS A 158 17.74 -29.00 -4.92
N LEU A 159 18.31 -28.71 -3.74
CA LEU A 159 19.06 -29.71 -2.97
C LEU A 159 18.15 -30.89 -2.58
N LEU A 160 16.96 -30.61 -2.03
CA LEU A 160 16.04 -31.66 -1.58
C LEU A 160 15.42 -32.46 -2.74
N GLN A 161 15.42 -31.91 -3.95
CA GLN A 161 15.03 -32.60 -5.17
C GLN A 161 16.14 -33.46 -5.78
N ASP A 162 17.36 -33.45 -5.24
CA ASP A 162 18.43 -34.34 -5.69
C ASP A 162 17.99 -35.81 -5.64
N PRO A 163 18.26 -36.64 -6.67
CA PRO A 163 17.74 -38.01 -6.73
C PRO A 163 18.09 -38.91 -5.53
N VAL A 164 19.18 -38.61 -4.81
CA VAL A 164 19.59 -39.34 -3.61
C VAL A 164 18.69 -38.96 -2.43
N LEU A 165 18.36 -37.68 -2.28
CA LEU A 165 17.53 -37.17 -1.19
C LEU A 165 16.04 -37.29 -1.48
N ALA A 166 15.61 -37.15 -2.73
CA ALA A 166 14.21 -37.19 -3.13
C ALA A 166 13.51 -38.54 -2.85
N ARG A 167 14.29 -39.61 -2.63
CA ARG A 167 13.79 -40.93 -2.23
C ARG A 167 13.54 -41.05 -0.74
N ASP A 168 14.13 -40.16 0.05
CA ASP A 168 14.02 -40.17 1.49
C ASP A 168 12.74 -39.47 1.95
N VAL A 169 12.03 -40.12 2.90
CA VAL A 169 10.71 -39.68 3.37
C VAL A 169 10.81 -38.38 4.18
N ASP A 170 11.86 -38.23 4.97
CA ASP A 170 12.09 -37.04 5.80
C ASP A 170 12.53 -35.86 4.93
N ALA A 171 13.37 -36.10 3.92
CA ALA A 171 13.74 -35.07 2.93
C ALA A 171 12.52 -34.58 2.14
N GLN A 172 11.60 -35.47 1.76
CA GLN A 172 10.32 -35.08 1.16
C GLN A 172 9.45 -34.29 2.14
N GLY A 173 9.45 -34.64 3.43
CA GLY A 173 8.79 -33.89 4.49
C GLY A 173 9.32 -32.46 4.59
N ALA A 174 10.63 -32.31 4.69
CA ALA A 174 11.31 -31.02 4.72
C ALA A 174 11.01 -30.18 3.47
N LEU A 175 10.97 -30.80 2.28
CA LEU A 175 10.62 -30.12 1.03
C LEU A 175 9.18 -29.56 1.09
N ARG A 176 8.22 -30.34 1.61
CA ARG A 176 6.84 -29.86 1.77
C ARG A 176 6.75 -28.68 2.73
N GLU A 177 7.47 -28.71 3.84
CA GLU A 177 7.52 -27.61 4.80
C GLU A 177 8.11 -26.34 4.19
N ILE A 178 9.20 -26.47 3.44
CA ILE A 178 9.82 -25.37 2.70
C ILE A 178 8.85 -24.75 1.69
N LEU A 179 8.14 -25.58 0.91
CA LEU A 179 7.16 -25.09 -0.06
C LEU A 179 5.97 -24.39 0.62
N ALA A 180 5.52 -24.89 1.77
CA ALA A 180 4.48 -24.25 2.56
C ALA A 180 4.94 -22.87 3.08
N LEU A 181 6.17 -22.78 3.61
CA LEU A 181 6.75 -21.52 4.06
C LEU A 181 6.88 -20.51 2.91
N LYS A 182 7.37 -20.94 1.75
CA LYS A 182 7.47 -20.13 0.53
C LYS A 182 6.12 -19.53 0.14
N TYR A 183 5.06 -20.35 0.10
CA TYR A 183 3.71 -19.89 -0.22
C TYR A 183 3.17 -18.89 0.80
N THR A 184 3.36 -19.13 2.10
CA THR A 184 2.90 -18.19 3.13
C THR A 184 3.59 -16.84 3.05
N ALA A 185 4.89 -16.82 2.75
CA ALA A 185 5.64 -15.58 2.54
C ALA A 185 5.08 -14.80 1.35
N ASP A 186 4.83 -15.46 0.21
CA ASP A 186 4.24 -14.84 -0.98
C ASP A 186 2.87 -14.21 -0.70
N VAL A 187 2.01 -14.88 0.09
CA VAL A 187 0.70 -14.34 0.50
C VAL A 187 0.85 -13.08 1.35
N HIS A 188 1.80 -13.06 2.29
CA HIS A 188 2.06 -11.88 3.11
C HIS A 188 2.58 -10.71 2.28
N ILE A 189 3.46 -10.96 1.31
CA ILE A 189 3.98 -9.96 0.37
C ILE A 189 2.83 -9.37 -0.45
N PHE A 190 2.02 -10.22 -1.08
CA PHE A 190 0.88 -9.80 -1.87
C PHE A 190 -0.11 -8.95 -1.05
N LYS A 191 -0.40 -9.36 0.19
CA LYS A 191 -1.27 -8.60 1.10
C LYS A 191 -0.70 -7.21 1.40
N ALA A 192 0.61 -7.11 1.65
CA ALA A 192 1.26 -5.84 1.92
C ALA A 192 1.22 -4.90 0.71
N GLU A 193 1.42 -5.42 -0.50
CA GLU A 193 1.35 -4.66 -1.75
C GLU A 193 -0.07 -4.12 -2.00
N VAL A 194 -1.09 -4.97 -1.88
CA VAL A 194 -2.49 -4.57 -1.99
C VAL A 194 -2.84 -3.47 -0.99
N LEU A 195 -2.44 -3.62 0.28
CA LEU A 195 -2.66 -2.60 1.31
C LEU A 195 -1.95 -1.28 0.99
N SER A 196 -0.75 -1.33 0.42
CA SER A 196 0.00 -0.14 -0.02
C SER A 196 -0.75 0.60 -1.13
N HIS A 197 -1.19 -0.11 -2.17
CA HIS A 197 -1.96 0.48 -3.27
C HIS A 197 -3.30 1.08 -2.79
N PHE A 198 -4.02 0.39 -1.89
CA PHE A 198 -5.25 0.94 -1.30
C PHE A 198 -4.99 2.20 -0.48
N LYS A 199 -3.92 2.22 0.32
CA LYS A 199 -3.53 3.39 1.10
C LYS A 199 -3.23 4.59 0.20
N GLU A 200 -2.51 4.37 -0.90
CA GLU A 200 -2.19 5.43 -1.86
C GLU A 200 -3.44 5.96 -2.57
N ALA A 201 -4.33 5.07 -3.04
CA ALA A 201 -5.59 5.44 -3.67
C ALA A 201 -6.45 6.32 -2.74
N ILE A 202 -6.61 5.91 -1.47
CA ILE A 202 -7.35 6.68 -0.47
C ILE A 202 -6.69 8.05 -0.24
N GLN A 203 -5.36 8.10 -0.13
CA GLN A 203 -4.66 9.37 0.05
C GLN A 203 -4.82 10.32 -1.13
N ASN A 204 -4.82 9.80 -2.35
CA ASN A 204 -5.05 10.58 -3.56
C ASN A 204 -6.49 11.10 -3.63
N GLU A 205 -7.47 10.27 -3.29
CA GLU A 205 -8.88 10.67 -3.24
C GLU A 205 -9.12 11.74 -2.15
N MET A 206 -8.56 11.57 -0.96
CA MET A 206 -8.62 12.59 0.11
C MET A 206 -8.00 13.92 -0.33
N LYS A 207 -6.88 13.89 -1.07
CA LYS A 207 -6.28 15.12 -1.63
C LYS A 207 -7.20 15.78 -2.65
N SER A 208 -7.85 14.99 -3.50
CA SER A 208 -8.83 15.48 -4.49
C SER A 208 -10.03 16.13 -3.81
N LEU A 209 -10.68 15.42 -2.88
CA LEU A 209 -11.82 15.91 -2.10
C LEU A 209 -11.48 17.17 -1.30
N LYS A 210 -10.27 17.26 -0.74
CA LYS A 210 -9.81 18.48 -0.03
C LYS A 210 -9.67 19.68 -0.98
N LYS A 211 -9.25 19.47 -2.23
CA LYS A 211 -9.20 20.53 -3.25
C LYS A 211 -10.60 20.95 -3.67
N GLU A 212 -11.49 19.99 -3.89
CA GLU A 212 -12.88 20.24 -4.26
C GLU A 212 -13.65 20.98 -3.17
N SER A 213 -13.53 20.53 -1.92
CA SER A 213 -14.12 21.20 -0.74
C SER A 213 -13.73 22.67 -0.67
N LYS A 214 -12.44 23.00 -0.89
CA LYS A 214 -11.97 24.40 -0.94
C LYS A 214 -12.59 25.21 -2.07
N ARG A 215 -12.81 24.60 -3.25
CA ARG A 215 -13.50 25.26 -4.37
C ARG A 215 -14.97 25.51 -4.03
N ASN A 216 -15.65 24.52 -3.47
CA ASN A 216 -17.06 24.63 -3.08
C ASN A 216 -17.29 25.71 -2.01
N ILE A 217 -16.39 25.84 -1.04
CA ILE A 217 -16.44 26.94 -0.06
C ILE A 217 -16.39 28.32 -0.74
N LYS A 218 -15.54 28.49 -1.76
CA LYS A 218 -15.45 29.75 -2.53
C LYS A 218 -16.70 30.01 -3.37
N HIS A 219 -17.24 28.98 -4.03
CA HIS A 219 -18.48 29.11 -4.78
C HIS A 219 -19.65 29.49 -3.87
N ARG A 220 -19.72 28.87 -2.69
CA ARG A 220 -20.74 29.19 -1.68
C ARG A 220 -20.63 30.63 -1.18
N SER A 221 -19.42 31.10 -0.83
CA SER A 221 -19.24 32.48 -0.35
C SER A 221 -19.60 33.52 -1.42
N TRP A 222 -19.31 33.23 -2.69
CA TRP A 222 -19.72 34.06 -3.82
C TRP A 222 -21.25 34.08 -4.00
N ALA A 223 -21.89 32.90 -3.97
CA ALA A 223 -23.34 32.81 -4.08
C ALA A 223 -24.06 33.54 -2.93
N GLU A 224 -23.55 33.42 -1.70
CA GLU A 224 -24.06 34.14 -0.53
C GLU A 224 -23.89 35.67 -0.69
N ALA A 225 -22.80 36.13 -1.30
CA ALA A 225 -22.62 37.55 -1.60
C ALA A 225 -23.63 38.06 -2.65
N GLN A 226 -23.88 37.27 -3.70
CA GLN A 226 -24.90 37.59 -4.71
C GLN A 226 -26.30 37.67 -4.09
N LEU A 227 -26.66 36.69 -3.25
CA LEU A 227 -27.94 36.70 -2.52
C LEU A 227 -28.10 37.96 -1.64
N ARG A 228 -27.04 38.40 -0.95
CA ARG A 228 -27.07 39.64 -0.16
C ARG A 228 -27.31 40.88 -1.03
N ASN A 229 -26.68 40.95 -2.20
CA ASN A 229 -26.85 42.08 -3.12
C ASN A 229 -28.26 42.12 -3.72
N LEU A 230 -28.78 40.97 -4.16
CA LEU A 230 -30.15 40.85 -4.66
C LEU A 230 -31.18 41.25 -3.61
N ARG A 231 -31.00 40.81 -2.35
CA ARG A 231 -31.88 41.18 -1.24
C ARG A 231 -31.89 42.69 -0.98
N LYS A 232 -30.72 43.34 -0.99
CA LYS A 232 -30.64 44.82 -0.89
C LYS A 232 -31.32 45.53 -2.05
N SER A 233 -31.16 45.01 -3.27
CA SER A 233 -31.84 45.55 -4.46
C SER A 233 -33.35 45.44 -4.31
N GLN A 234 -33.86 44.29 -3.86
CA GLN A 234 -35.29 44.09 -3.60
C GLN A 234 -35.81 45.09 -2.55
N GLU A 235 -35.12 45.24 -1.41
CA GLU A 235 -35.50 46.21 -0.37
C GLU A 235 -35.53 47.66 -0.91
N ASN A 236 -34.59 48.02 -1.79
CA ASN A 236 -34.56 49.34 -2.42
C ASN A 236 -35.74 49.53 -3.39
N VAL A 237 -36.09 48.53 -4.18
CA VAL A 237 -37.26 48.58 -5.08
C VAL A 237 -38.54 48.71 -4.24
N GLU A 238 -38.70 47.94 -3.18
CA GLU A 238 -39.87 48.04 -2.28
C GLU A 238 -39.99 49.43 -1.65
N LYS A 239 -38.87 50.04 -1.22
CA LYS A 239 -38.86 51.42 -0.70
C LYS A 239 -39.26 52.44 -1.77
N LYS A 240 -38.71 52.33 -2.99
CA LYS A 240 -39.07 53.20 -4.11
C LYS A 240 -40.55 53.08 -4.45
N GLN A 241 -41.07 51.85 -4.54
CA GLN A 241 -42.48 51.59 -4.81
C GLN A 241 -43.39 52.23 -3.75
N LYS A 242 -43.06 52.08 -2.45
CA LYS A 242 -43.82 52.74 -1.36
C LYS A 242 -43.81 54.26 -1.48
N ALA A 243 -42.68 54.86 -1.85
CA ALA A 243 -42.57 56.31 -2.07
C ALA A 243 -43.38 56.77 -3.29
N THR A 244 -43.33 56.03 -4.40
CA THR A 244 -44.16 56.33 -5.58
C THR A 244 -45.65 56.24 -5.25
N MET A 245 -46.06 55.22 -4.48
CA MET A 245 -47.45 55.08 -4.03
C MET A 245 -47.89 56.23 -3.11
N SER A 246 -47.01 56.75 -2.25
CA SER A 246 -47.35 57.90 -1.39
C SER A 246 -47.51 59.18 -2.20
N VAL A 247 -46.64 59.43 -3.19
CA VAL A 247 -46.76 60.57 -4.11
C VAL A 247 -48.03 60.46 -4.94
N ALA A 248 -48.32 59.30 -5.53
CA ALA A 248 -49.55 59.08 -6.29
C ALA A 248 -50.80 59.36 -5.45
N ARG A 249 -50.83 58.90 -4.20
CA ARG A 249 -51.94 59.18 -3.27
C ARG A 249 -52.08 60.69 -2.97
N LEU A 250 -50.97 61.40 -2.85
CA LEU A 250 -50.94 62.84 -2.58
C LEU A 250 -51.46 63.64 -3.79
N VAL A 251 -51.09 63.25 -5.01
CA VAL A 251 -51.62 63.82 -6.26
C VAL A 251 -53.12 63.58 -6.37
N ILE A 252 -53.59 62.35 -6.15
CA ILE A 252 -55.03 62.02 -6.18
C ILE A 252 -55.81 62.90 -5.19
N ASN A 253 -55.32 63.05 -3.96
CA ASN A 253 -55.96 63.89 -2.95
C ASN A 253 -56.02 65.37 -3.36
N HIS A 254 -54.94 65.89 -3.96
CA HIS A 254 -54.92 67.27 -4.47
C HIS A 254 -55.94 67.48 -5.60
N VAL A 255 -56.02 66.55 -6.54
CA VAL A 255 -56.99 66.58 -7.64
C VAL A 255 -58.42 66.55 -7.11
N LEU A 256 -58.72 65.64 -6.19
CA LEU A 256 -60.04 65.56 -5.54
C LEU A 256 -60.39 66.86 -4.81
N CYS A 257 -59.43 67.49 -4.14
CA CYS A 257 -59.62 68.78 -3.48
C CYS A 257 -59.98 69.89 -4.49
N VAL A 258 -59.23 70.01 -5.59
CA VAL A 258 -59.50 71.00 -6.65
C VAL A 258 -60.88 70.77 -7.27
N ILE A 259 -61.23 69.51 -7.58
CA ILE A 259 -62.57 69.17 -8.09
C ILE A 259 -63.64 69.63 -7.10
N SER A 260 -63.47 69.37 -5.80
CA SER A 260 -64.44 69.76 -4.77
C SER A 260 -64.61 71.28 -4.65
N TYR A 261 -63.53 72.06 -4.80
CA TYR A 261 -63.57 73.52 -4.80
C TYR A 261 -64.27 74.06 -6.05
N LEU A 262 -63.97 73.51 -7.23
CA LEU A 262 -64.64 73.86 -8.48
C LEU A 262 -66.14 73.58 -8.41
N VAL A 263 -66.53 72.40 -7.90
CA VAL A 263 -67.94 72.05 -7.68
C VAL A 263 -68.62 73.06 -6.73
N LYS A 264 -67.96 73.46 -5.63
CA LYS A 264 -68.52 74.48 -4.70
C LYS A 264 -68.62 75.88 -5.33
N SER A 265 -67.67 76.24 -6.20
CA SER A 265 -67.66 77.52 -6.93
C SER A 265 -68.74 77.63 -8.01
N THR A 266 -69.39 76.54 -8.41
CA THR A 266 -70.40 76.54 -9.50
C THR A 266 -71.76 77.12 -9.14
N ARG A 267 -71.95 77.68 -7.93
CA ARG A 267 -73.22 78.27 -7.50
C ARG A 267 -73.65 79.55 -8.25
N GLY A 268 -72.91 80.01 -9.28
CA GLY A 268 -73.30 81.20 -10.05
C GLY A 268 -72.75 81.33 -11.48
N THR A 269 -72.14 80.30 -12.07
CA THR A 269 -71.52 80.37 -13.42
C THR A 269 -72.06 79.31 -14.38
N ARG A 270 -72.00 79.60 -15.70
CA ARG A 270 -72.52 78.75 -16.78
C ARG A 270 -71.87 77.35 -16.74
N ARG A 271 -72.68 76.30 -16.50
CA ARG A 271 -72.26 74.88 -16.35
C ARG A 271 -71.27 74.37 -17.43
N SER A 272 -71.35 74.89 -18.65
CA SER A 272 -70.49 74.48 -19.77
C SER A 272 -69.00 74.72 -19.51
N SER A 273 -68.63 75.87 -18.93
CA SER A 273 -67.22 76.25 -18.77
C SER A 273 -66.50 75.45 -17.68
N VAL A 274 -67.24 75.03 -16.63
CA VAL A 274 -66.69 74.21 -15.55
C VAL A 274 -66.49 72.76 -16.00
N ALA A 275 -67.40 72.22 -16.82
CA ALA A 275 -67.23 70.89 -17.39
C ALA A 275 -65.98 70.81 -18.28
N THR A 276 -65.72 71.83 -19.11
CA THR A 276 -64.51 71.90 -19.94
C THR A 276 -63.23 71.96 -19.08
N LEU A 277 -63.24 72.74 -17.99
CA LEU A 277 -62.11 72.84 -17.06
C LEU A 277 -61.85 71.54 -16.30
N LEU A 278 -62.90 70.82 -15.88
CA LEU A 278 -62.79 69.51 -15.26
C LEU A 278 -62.24 68.45 -16.23
N MET A 279 -62.69 68.47 -17.49
CA MET A 279 -62.15 67.60 -18.54
C MET A 279 -60.67 67.91 -18.82
N PHE A 280 -60.29 69.18 -18.84
CA PHE A 280 -58.89 69.59 -19.03
C PHE A 280 -58.01 69.13 -17.85
N LEU A 281 -58.48 69.29 -16.61
CA LEU A 281 -57.79 68.78 -15.43
C LEU A 281 -57.67 67.26 -15.43
N PHE A 282 -58.72 66.53 -15.86
CA PHE A 282 -58.70 65.07 -15.98
C PHE A 282 -57.65 64.60 -17.01
N LEU A 283 -57.58 65.28 -18.16
CA LEU A 283 -56.55 65.04 -19.19
C LEU A 283 -55.14 65.35 -18.65
N CYS A 284 -54.94 66.47 -17.97
CA CYS A 284 -53.65 66.80 -17.36
C CYS A 284 -53.23 65.80 -16.26
N CYS A 285 -54.18 65.24 -15.52
CA CYS A 285 -53.91 64.19 -14.52
C CYS A 285 -53.46 62.89 -15.19
N HIS A 286 -54.13 62.47 -16.27
CA HIS A 286 -53.73 61.29 -17.04
C HIS A 286 -52.32 61.45 -17.60
N VAL A 287 -51.98 62.60 -18.18
CA VAL A 287 -50.63 62.87 -18.70
C VAL A 287 -49.60 62.86 -17.58
N SER A 288 -49.92 63.41 -16.41
CA SER A 288 -49.00 63.43 -15.26
C SER A 288 -48.75 62.02 -14.69
N ILE A 289 -49.77 61.17 -14.66
CA ILE A 289 -49.66 59.77 -14.22
C ILE A 289 -48.84 58.94 -15.22
N LEU A 290 -49.08 59.08 -16.53
CA LEU A 290 -48.30 58.43 -17.59
C LEU A 290 -46.83 58.88 -17.59
N ARG A 291 -46.55 60.16 -17.30
CA ARG A 291 -45.18 60.68 -17.24
C ARG A 291 -44.41 60.20 -16.01
N LEU A 292 -45.11 59.89 -14.92
CA LEU A 292 -44.52 59.29 -13.71
C LEU A 292 -44.16 57.81 -13.95
N ASP A 293 -44.95 57.10 -14.74
CA ASP A 293 -44.70 55.68 -15.07
C ASP A 293 -43.49 55.52 -16.02
N HIS A 294 -43.38 56.39 -17.03
CA HIS A 294 -42.29 56.31 -18.02
C HIS A 294 -40.91 56.68 -17.46
N LYS A 295 -40.81 57.48 -16.39
CA LYS A 295 -39.50 57.79 -15.76
C LYS A 295 -38.93 56.61 -14.95
N SER A 296 -39.69 55.52 -14.80
CA SER A 296 -39.27 54.33 -14.08
C SER A 296 -38.54 53.30 -14.97
N ASP A 297 -38.56 53.44 -16.30
CA ASP A 297 -37.87 52.51 -17.19
C ASP A 297 -36.92 53.24 -18.15
N ARG A 298 -35.65 53.28 -17.69
CA ARG A 298 -34.35 53.37 -18.39
C ARG A 298 -34.14 54.23 -19.64
N ASP A 299 -33.00 54.94 -19.60
CA ASP A 299 -31.93 54.90 -20.61
C ASP A 299 -32.32 54.26 -21.95
N GLY A 300 -32.72 55.09 -22.90
CA GLY A 300 -33.04 54.67 -24.25
C GLY A 300 -33.86 55.75 -24.97
N GLU A 301 -33.20 56.49 -25.85
CA GLU A 301 -33.78 57.56 -26.67
C GLU A 301 -35.07 57.14 -27.38
N LEU A 302 -36.14 57.94 -27.27
CA LEU A 302 -37.05 58.21 -28.39
C LEU A 302 -37.83 59.53 -28.15
N TYR A 303 -37.96 60.31 -29.22
CA TYR A 303 -38.33 61.73 -29.24
C TYR A 303 -39.82 62.00 -28.91
N VAL A 304 -40.07 63.04 -28.11
CA VAL A 304 -41.39 63.54 -27.65
C VAL A 304 -42.08 64.45 -28.70
N THR A 305 -41.75 64.33 -29.98
CA THR A 305 -42.18 65.32 -31.00
C THR A 305 -43.54 65.06 -31.64
N ASP A 306 -44.14 63.87 -31.52
CA ASP A 306 -45.36 63.55 -32.30
C ASP A 306 -46.70 63.80 -31.58
N TYR A 307 -46.72 63.95 -30.26
CA TYR A 307 -47.99 64.10 -29.53
C TYR A 307 -48.59 65.51 -29.54
N PHE A 308 -47.78 66.55 -29.79
CA PHE A 308 -48.30 67.93 -29.89
C PHE A 308 -48.93 68.22 -31.26
N TYR A 309 -48.60 67.46 -32.31
CA TYR A 309 -49.17 67.64 -33.64
C TYR A 309 -50.64 67.19 -33.72
N PHE A 310 -51.04 66.17 -32.96
CA PHE A 310 -52.41 65.64 -33.04
C PHE A 310 -53.45 66.48 -32.30
N LEU A 311 -53.06 67.20 -31.24
CA LEU A 311 -53.95 68.07 -30.47
C LEU A 311 -54.11 69.46 -31.08
N GLY A 312 -53.14 69.96 -31.85
CA GLY A 312 -53.26 71.21 -32.59
C GLY A 312 -54.25 71.17 -33.76
N VAL A 313 -54.42 69.99 -34.38
CA VAL A 313 -55.31 69.83 -35.55
C VAL A 313 -56.79 69.77 -35.15
N LEU A 314 -57.12 69.39 -33.91
CA LEU A 314 -58.51 69.34 -33.44
C LEU A 314 -59.08 70.66 -32.91
N TRP A 315 -58.28 71.73 -32.81
CA TRP A 315 -58.71 73.02 -32.24
C TRP A 315 -58.85 74.17 -33.26
N LEU A 316 -58.44 73.98 -34.52
CA LEU A 316 -58.63 74.97 -35.61
C LEU A 316 -59.78 74.60 -36.58
N GLY A 317 -60.62 73.64 -36.20
CA GLY A 317 -61.74 73.18 -37.02
C GLY A 317 -63.08 73.21 -36.26
N HIS A 318 -63.44 74.35 -35.65
CA HIS A 318 -64.85 74.76 -35.53
C HIS A 318 -65.04 76.20 -35.07
#